data_AF-H2CH91-F1
#
_entry.id   AF-H2CH91-F1
#
_cell.length_a   1.000
_cell.length_b   1.000
_cell.length_c   1.000
_cell.angle_alpha   90.00
_cell.angle_beta   90.00
_cell.angle_gamma   90.00
#
_symmetry.space_group_name_H-M   'P 1'
#
loop_
_entity.id
_entity.type
_entity.pdbx_description
1 polymer ?
#
loop_
_entity_poly.entity_id
_entity_poly.type
_entity_poly.pdbx_seq_one_letter_code
_entity_poly.pdbx_strand_id
1 'polypeptide(L)'
;MSILSELLMKHDIALEDALNELISRGLPVNLFLKEGGMDDLLGGFIKQIEKQQSELLERYRLDGALGDTDRDVDREGKGVLEQLKTGKDASRKSEFEQALSDRSHDRIFQMKWDLVKDQQIRHRDYNALLKALEDRNRIDGAMRRFPFRGTEDVNRKTAIEIIDALEQLEELRKNLQTAMQNGDLFQFNLERLAELLGPESYEEFLERRQRIFDHLAELLEKQGQIVRDEAGELQLSPESIRRIGRRALEEIFRNLKQDDSGGSLISPEESDGEQITPISRSYEMGDNISNLDPAASIINAVIRTGQPRPGFRDLEIFRSRGQAKSATAVLLDMSGSMQRSDRFYNAKKMVLALESLIRDEYREDRLLIVGFGTTAQVYRPSDIPSLQPFPVTIFDPHIRLRFDMAARSLQQKKDPYQGIPLYFTNLQRGLALCRQLLGGKETKNKQIILITDGVPTAHFEENKLHINYPPSPADFDFALKEARACTEAGISINTFLLTPEWGFTFFDERPFVEEFVKNTQGRVFYPHPSKLDHFVLVDFIEGKKRLIS
;
A
#
# COMPACT_ATOMS: atom_id res chain seq x y z
N MET A 1 -12.77 -11.07 -0.86
CA MET A 1 -11.45 -11.61 -0.45
C MET A 1 -10.27 -11.16 -1.28
N SER A 2 -10.17 -11.39 -2.61
CA SER A 2 -8.96 -11.00 -3.37
C SER A 2 -8.67 -9.49 -3.32
N ILE A 3 -9.72 -8.68 -3.50
CA ILE A 3 -9.61 -7.22 -3.47
C ILE A 3 -9.37 -6.75 -2.03
N LEU A 4 -10.05 -7.34 -1.04
CA LEU A 4 -9.84 -7.05 0.38
C LEU A 4 -8.39 -7.29 0.81
N SER A 5 -7.81 -8.42 0.42
CA SER A 5 -6.41 -8.73 0.72
C SER A 5 -5.45 -7.77 0.05
N GLU A 6 -5.74 -7.35 -1.18
CA GLU A 6 -4.92 -6.37 -1.89
C GLU A 6 -5.00 -4.99 -1.23
N LEU A 7 -6.19 -4.54 -0.81
CA LEU A 7 -6.37 -3.29 -0.08
C LEU A 7 -5.61 -3.28 1.25
N LEU A 8 -5.76 -4.33 2.06
CA LEU A 8 -5.04 -4.48 3.33
C LEU A 8 -3.53 -4.47 3.14
N MET A 9 -3.05 -5.25 2.17
CA MET A 9 -1.62 -5.44 1.99
C MET A 9 -0.95 -4.25 1.27
N LYS A 10 -1.59 -3.66 0.26
CA LYS A 10 -0.97 -2.66 -0.61
C LYS A 10 -1.22 -1.23 -0.17
N HIS A 11 -2.43 -0.95 0.30
CA HIS A 11 -2.83 0.42 0.63
C HIS A 11 -2.65 0.74 2.11
N ASP A 12 -2.17 -0.20 2.92
CA ASP A 12 -1.93 -0.02 4.36
C ASP A 12 -3.17 0.56 5.05
N ILE A 13 -4.29 -0.11 4.84
CA ILE A 13 -5.60 0.30 5.36
C ILE A 13 -6.03 -0.73 6.41
N ALA A 14 -6.64 -0.28 7.52
CA ALA A 14 -7.23 -1.18 8.52
C ALA A 14 -8.35 -2.03 7.88
N LEU A 15 -8.73 -3.15 8.50
CA LEU A 15 -9.76 -4.02 7.92
C LEU A 15 -11.10 -3.30 7.73
N GLU A 16 -11.50 -2.49 8.70
CA GLU A 16 -12.72 -1.68 8.62
C GLU A 16 -12.66 -0.67 7.49
N ASP A 17 -11.56 0.07 7.39
CA ASP A 17 -11.35 1.04 6.32
C ASP A 17 -11.24 0.36 4.94
N ALA A 18 -10.67 -0.84 4.86
CA ALA A 18 -10.59 -1.61 3.62
C ALA A 18 -11.97 -2.15 3.21
N LEU A 19 -12.81 -2.50 4.18
CA LEU A 19 -14.22 -2.82 3.94
C LEU A 19 -14.98 -1.57 3.48
N ASN A 20 -14.77 -0.41 4.11
CA ASN A 20 -15.35 0.87 3.67
C ASN A 20 -14.94 1.20 2.23
N GLU A 21 -13.67 0.96 1.87
CA GLU A 21 -13.15 1.15 0.51
C GLU A 21 -13.69 0.11 -0.49
N LEU A 22 -14.08 -1.10 -0.05
CA LEU A 22 -14.80 -2.02 -0.92
C LEU A 22 -16.25 -1.58 -1.16
N ILE A 23 -16.88 -1.02 -0.13
CA ILE A 23 -18.24 -0.48 -0.23
C ILE A 23 -18.22 0.79 -1.09
N SER A 24 -17.20 1.65 -0.99
CA SER A 24 -16.99 2.78 -1.90
C SER A 24 -16.84 2.31 -3.35
N ARG A 25 -16.14 1.19 -3.58
CA ARG A 25 -15.99 0.61 -4.93
C ARG A 25 -17.22 -0.19 -5.42
N GLY A 26 -18.30 -0.24 -4.65
CA GLY A 26 -19.58 -0.78 -5.12
C GLY A 26 -19.80 -2.29 -5.02
N LEU A 27 -18.86 -3.03 -4.43
CA LEU A 27 -18.90 -4.50 -4.35
C LEU A 27 -19.10 -4.95 -2.88
N PRO A 28 -20.19 -5.66 -2.49
CA PRO A 28 -21.38 -6.17 -3.20
C PRO A 28 -22.61 -5.27 -2.90
N VAL A 29 -22.40 -3.96 -2.87
CA VAL A 29 -23.35 -2.98 -2.32
C VAL A 29 -24.65 -2.96 -3.10
N ASN A 30 -24.62 -3.21 -4.41
CA ASN A 30 -25.84 -3.32 -5.23
C ASN A 30 -26.88 -4.33 -4.71
N LEU A 31 -26.46 -5.37 -3.99
CA LEU A 31 -27.39 -6.32 -3.34
C LEU A 31 -27.95 -5.72 -2.03
N PHE A 32 -27.08 -5.11 -1.23
CA PHE A 32 -27.43 -4.54 0.08
C PHE A 32 -28.16 -3.20 0.02
N LEU A 33 -28.00 -2.43 -1.05
CA LEU A 33 -28.73 -1.19 -1.28
C LEU A 33 -30.24 -1.45 -1.33
N LYS A 34 -30.64 -2.55 -1.98
CA LYS A 34 -32.04 -2.96 -2.13
C LYS A 34 -32.62 -3.53 -0.84
N GLU A 35 -31.85 -4.35 -0.12
CA GLU A 35 -32.33 -4.96 1.14
C GLU A 35 -32.38 -3.95 2.30
N GLY A 36 -31.50 -2.95 2.29
CA GLY A 36 -31.46 -1.88 3.31
C GLY A 36 -32.37 -0.68 3.02
N GLY A 37 -33.13 -0.68 1.93
CA GLY A 37 -33.97 0.44 1.47
C GLY A 37 -33.17 1.71 1.13
N MET A 38 -31.86 1.59 0.94
CA MET A 38 -30.98 2.73 0.67
C MET A 38 -31.26 3.34 -0.71
N ASP A 39 -31.70 2.51 -1.66
CA ASP A 39 -32.18 2.92 -2.98
C ASP A 39 -33.39 3.86 -2.92
N ASP A 40 -34.36 3.58 -2.05
CA ASP A 40 -35.52 4.44 -1.83
C ASP A 40 -35.12 5.80 -1.26
N LEU A 41 -34.17 5.80 -0.31
CA LEU A 41 -33.66 7.01 0.33
C LEU A 41 -32.84 7.86 -0.66
N LEU A 42 -31.93 7.24 -1.43
CA LEU A 42 -31.18 7.91 -2.50
C LEU A 42 -32.12 8.45 -3.60
N GLY A 43 -33.15 7.68 -3.96
CA GLY A 43 -34.18 8.12 -4.91
C GLY A 43 -35.00 9.30 -4.37
N GLY A 44 -35.28 9.34 -3.08
CA GLY A 44 -35.89 10.48 -2.39
C GLY A 44 -35.00 11.72 -2.47
N PHE A 45 -33.70 11.58 -2.24
CA PHE A 45 -32.74 12.69 -2.30
C PHE A 45 -32.60 13.25 -3.71
N ILE A 46 -32.54 12.39 -4.73
CA ILE A 46 -32.51 12.83 -6.13
C ILE A 46 -33.75 13.66 -6.46
N LYS A 47 -34.95 13.22 -6.04
CA LYS A 47 -36.19 13.98 -6.24
C LYS A 47 -36.18 15.33 -5.54
N GLN A 48 -35.60 15.42 -4.34
CA GLN A 48 -35.48 16.68 -3.61
C GLN A 48 -34.52 17.65 -4.30
N ILE A 49 -33.39 17.15 -4.81
CA ILE A 49 -32.43 17.94 -5.59
C ILE A 49 -33.08 18.43 -6.88
N GLU A 50 -33.77 17.56 -7.62
CA GLU A 50 -34.50 17.92 -8.84
C GLU A 50 -35.55 19.00 -8.56
N LYS A 51 -36.29 18.88 -7.45
CA LYS A 51 -37.26 19.89 -7.02
C LYS A 51 -36.59 21.25 -6.76
N GLN A 52 -35.48 21.29 -6.02
CA GLN A 52 -34.74 22.52 -5.76
C GLN A 52 -34.18 23.15 -7.04
N GLN A 53 -33.66 22.32 -7.97
CA GLN A 53 -33.22 22.80 -9.28
C GLN A 53 -34.38 23.43 -10.06
N SER A 54 -35.54 22.76 -10.11
CA SER A 54 -36.75 23.30 -10.77
C SER A 54 -37.20 24.62 -10.14
N GLU A 55 -37.20 24.73 -8.81
CA GLU A 55 -37.59 25.97 -8.11
C GLU A 55 -36.66 27.15 -8.47
N LEU A 56 -35.34 26.93 -8.57
CA LEU A 56 -34.39 27.96 -8.99
C LEU A 56 -34.62 28.40 -10.44
N LEU A 57 -34.84 27.44 -11.35
CA LEU A 57 -35.03 27.70 -12.77
C LEU A 57 -36.38 28.38 -13.08
N GLU A 58 -37.42 28.08 -12.32
CA GLU A 58 -38.75 28.69 -12.45
C GLU A 58 -38.86 30.05 -11.78
N ARG A 59 -38.00 30.36 -10.82
CA ARG A 59 -38.01 31.64 -10.12
C ARG A 59 -37.20 32.72 -10.82
N TYR A 60 -35.97 32.39 -11.21
CA TYR A 60 -34.99 33.37 -11.65
C TYR A 60 -34.83 33.43 -13.17
N ARG A 61 -34.38 34.59 -13.63
CA ARG A 61 -33.98 34.89 -15.01
C ARG A 61 -32.65 35.63 -15.00
N LEU A 62 -31.76 35.32 -15.94
CA LEU A 62 -30.39 35.86 -15.95
C LEU A 62 -30.13 36.92 -17.03
N ASP A 63 -31.15 37.31 -17.82
CA ASP A 63 -31.00 38.29 -18.91
C ASP A 63 -30.47 39.65 -18.43
N GLY A 64 -30.98 40.15 -17.29
CA GLY A 64 -30.51 41.39 -16.67
C GLY A 64 -29.09 41.27 -16.14
N ALA A 65 -28.73 40.14 -15.53
CA ALA A 65 -27.37 39.86 -15.07
C ALA A 65 -26.37 39.84 -16.23
N LEU A 66 -26.74 39.23 -17.36
CA LEU A 66 -25.90 39.20 -18.55
C LEU A 66 -25.69 40.62 -19.11
N GLY A 67 -26.77 41.40 -19.21
CA GLY A 67 -26.72 42.78 -19.67
C GLY A 67 -25.94 43.73 -18.74
N ASP A 68 -26.04 43.54 -17.42
CA ASP A 68 -25.25 44.27 -16.42
C ASP A 68 -23.76 43.90 -16.53
N THR A 69 -23.47 42.61 -16.74
CA THR A 69 -22.10 42.12 -16.89
C THR A 69 -21.48 42.62 -18.20
N ASP A 70 -22.23 42.65 -19.30
CA ASP A 70 -21.79 43.24 -20.57
C ASP A 70 -21.43 44.73 -20.41
N ARG A 71 -22.24 45.49 -19.66
CA ARG A 71 -21.95 46.90 -19.34
C ARG A 71 -20.68 47.06 -18.49
N ASP A 72 -20.46 46.15 -17.55
CA ASP A 72 -19.24 46.12 -16.74
C ASP A 72 -18.00 45.79 -17.60
N VAL A 73 -18.08 44.82 -18.50
CA VAL A 73 -17.00 44.49 -19.44
C VAL A 73 -16.65 45.71 -20.32
N ASP A 74 -17.64 46.44 -20.81
CA ASP A 74 -17.41 47.67 -21.58
C ASP A 74 -16.74 48.76 -20.75
N ARG A 75 -17.15 48.92 -19.49
CA ARG A 75 -16.57 49.93 -18.58
C ARG A 75 -15.12 49.62 -18.24
N GLU A 76 -14.84 48.39 -17.79
CA GLU A 76 -13.48 47.98 -17.43
C GLU A 76 -12.59 47.92 -18.68
N GLY A 77 -13.13 47.48 -19.82
CA GLY A 77 -12.43 47.44 -21.10
C GLY A 77 -12.00 48.82 -21.60
N LYS A 78 -12.88 49.83 -21.48
CA LYS A 78 -12.53 51.24 -21.76
C LYS A 78 -11.43 51.76 -20.84
N GLY A 79 -11.51 51.43 -19.54
CA GLY A 79 -10.50 51.81 -18.56
C GLY A 79 -9.11 51.24 -18.87
N VAL A 80 -9.04 50.03 -19.42
CA VAL A 80 -7.79 49.43 -19.91
C VAL A 80 -7.31 50.08 -21.21
N LEU A 81 -8.22 50.37 -22.15
CA LEU A 81 -7.91 51.03 -23.43
C LEU A 81 -7.36 52.46 -23.27
N GLU A 82 -7.79 53.19 -22.25
CA GLU A 82 -7.29 54.55 -21.93
C GLU A 82 -5.86 54.53 -21.40
N GLN A 83 -5.40 53.42 -20.82
CA GLN A 83 -4.05 53.26 -20.29
C GLN A 83 -3.03 52.89 -21.40
N LEU A 84 -3.49 52.38 -22.54
CA LEU A 84 -2.65 52.03 -23.70
C LEU A 84 -2.28 53.29 -24.51
N LYS A 85 -1.00 53.65 -24.54
CA LYS A 85 -0.51 54.86 -25.23
C LYS A 85 -0.57 54.73 -26.76
N THR A 86 -0.99 55.81 -27.44
CA THR A 86 -1.26 55.92 -28.89
C THR A 86 -0.04 55.91 -29.83
N GLY A 87 1.08 55.32 -29.42
CA GLY A 87 2.35 55.32 -30.17
C GLY A 87 2.75 53.95 -30.73
N LYS A 88 3.87 53.40 -30.26
CA LYS A 88 4.43 52.09 -30.68
C LYS A 88 3.49 50.88 -30.48
N ASP A 89 2.42 51.04 -29.71
CA ASP A 89 1.48 49.99 -29.32
C ASP A 89 0.14 50.04 -30.10
N ALA A 90 0.04 50.80 -31.19
CA ALA A 90 -1.18 50.92 -32.00
C ALA A 90 -1.73 49.57 -32.50
N SER A 91 -0.84 48.64 -32.85
CA SER A 91 -1.21 47.27 -33.27
C SER A 91 -1.81 46.47 -32.11
N ARG A 92 -1.23 46.57 -30.91
CA ARG A 92 -1.71 45.88 -29.69
C ARG A 92 -3.03 46.45 -29.20
N LYS A 93 -3.21 47.77 -29.33
CA LYS A 93 -4.48 48.44 -29.04
C LYS A 93 -5.58 47.96 -29.99
N SER A 94 -5.31 47.90 -31.29
CA SER A 94 -6.27 47.38 -32.27
C SER A 94 -6.62 45.90 -32.03
N GLU A 95 -5.64 45.09 -31.63
CA GLU A 95 -5.85 43.68 -31.28
C GLU A 95 -6.70 43.53 -30.00
N PHE A 96 -6.45 44.37 -29.00
CA PHE A 96 -7.23 44.39 -27.77
C PHE A 96 -8.67 44.89 -28.01
N GLU A 97 -8.86 45.90 -28.86
CA GLU A 97 -10.19 46.38 -29.28
C GLU A 97 -10.97 45.29 -30.00
N GLN A 98 -10.32 44.52 -30.89
CA GLN A 98 -10.93 43.35 -31.53
C GLN A 98 -11.29 42.27 -30.51
N ALA A 99 -10.38 41.93 -29.59
CA ALA A 99 -10.64 40.93 -28.57
C ALA A 99 -11.77 41.33 -27.60
N LEU A 100 -11.88 42.62 -27.26
CA LEU A 100 -12.95 43.17 -26.43
C LEU A 100 -14.30 43.18 -27.17
N SER A 101 -14.29 43.50 -28.46
CA SER A 101 -15.47 43.41 -29.33
C SER A 101 -15.96 41.97 -29.49
N ASP A 102 -15.04 41.03 -29.64
CA ASP A 102 -15.32 39.59 -29.73
C ASP A 102 -15.71 38.99 -28.35
N ARG A 103 -15.63 39.78 -27.27
CA ARG A 103 -15.82 39.32 -25.87
C ARG A 103 -14.96 38.09 -25.54
N SER A 104 -13.79 37.97 -26.16
CA SER A 104 -12.95 36.78 -26.06
C SER A 104 -12.10 36.82 -24.80
N HIS A 105 -12.47 35.99 -23.82
CA HIS A 105 -11.70 35.82 -22.59
C HIS A 105 -10.27 35.34 -22.89
N ASP A 106 -10.09 34.32 -23.74
CA ASP A 106 -8.79 33.68 -23.98
C ASP A 106 -7.78 34.61 -24.67
N ARG A 107 -8.22 35.39 -25.66
CA ARG A 107 -7.35 36.37 -26.33
C ARG A 107 -6.89 37.45 -25.36
N ILE A 108 -7.82 37.97 -24.55
CA ILE A 108 -7.49 38.95 -23.51
C ILE A 108 -6.55 38.32 -22.48
N PHE A 109 -6.83 37.11 -21.99
CA PHE A 109 -5.94 36.45 -21.03
C PHE A 109 -4.51 36.24 -21.55
N GLN A 110 -4.32 35.88 -22.82
CA GLN A 110 -2.99 35.73 -23.42
C GLN A 110 -2.21 37.06 -23.47
N MET A 111 -2.90 38.16 -23.83
CA MET A 111 -2.31 39.50 -23.86
C MET A 111 -1.88 40.00 -22.48
N LYS A 112 -2.39 39.42 -21.38
CA LYS A 112 -1.99 39.75 -20.01
C LYS A 112 -0.48 39.65 -19.80
N TRP A 113 0.12 38.53 -20.24
CA TRP A 113 1.54 38.26 -20.00
C TRP A 113 2.44 39.24 -20.74
N ASP A 114 2.03 39.65 -21.94
CA ASP A 114 2.77 40.61 -22.77
C ASP A 114 2.65 42.04 -22.23
N LEU A 115 1.47 42.43 -21.73
CA LEU A 115 1.20 43.80 -21.27
C LEU A 115 1.65 44.07 -19.82
N VAL A 116 1.66 43.04 -18.97
CA VAL A 116 2.11 43.12 -17.57
C VAL A 116 3.63 43.25 -17.47
N LYS A 117 4.37 42.58 -18.35
CA LYS A 117 5.84 42.56 -18.35
C LYS A 117 6.44 43.96 -18.62
N ASP A 118 5.71 44.80 -19.36
CA ASP A 118 6.12 46.16 -19.73
C ASP A 118 5.73 47.24 -18.68
N GLN A 119 5.20 46.86 -17.50
CA GLN A 119 4.70 47.76 -16.43
C GLN A 119 3.68 48.83 -16.88
N GLN A 120 3.00 48.63 -18.01
CA GLN A 120 2.17 49.67 -18.62
C GLN A 120 0.74 49.78 -18.05
N ILE A 121 0.23 48.72 -17.40
CA ILE A 121 -1.17 48.64 -16.96
C ILE A 121 -1.23 48.28 -15.48
N ARG A 122 -2.16 48.90 -14.75
CA ARG A 122 -2.43 48.50 -13.36
C ARG A 122 -3.05 47.10 -13.35
N HIS A 123 -2.37 46.14 -12.71
CA HIS A 123 -2.84 44.76 -12.55
C HIS A 123 -4.28 44.63 -12.06
N ARG A 124 -4.74 45.58 -11.23
CA ARG A 124 -6.10 45.58 -10.66
C ARG A 124 -7.19 45.73 -11.71
N ASP A 125 -7.03 46.67 -12.65
CA ASP A 125 -8.05 47.02 -13.64
C ASP A 125 -8.17 45.89 -14.68
N TYR A 126 -7.03 45.30 -15.06
CA TYR A 126 -6.98 44.17 -15.98
C TYR A 126 -7.61 42.90 -15.39
N ASN A 127 -7.35 42.62 -14.11
CA ASN A 127 -7.98 41.48 -13.42
C ASN A 127 -9.49 41.69 -13.24
N ALA A 128 -9.95 42.93 -13.06
CA ALA A 128 -11.39 43.23 -13.00
C ALA A 128 -12.09 42.96 -14.34
N LEU A 129 -11.46 43.33 -15.46
CA LEU A 129 -11.96 43.01 -16.80
C LEU A 129 -12.00 41.50 -17.06
N LEU A 130 -10.93 40.79 -16.75
CA LEU A 130 -10.89 39.33 -16.90
C LEU A 130 -11.98 38.65 -16.09
N LYS A 131 -12.16 39.06 -14.84
CA LYS A 131 -13.23 38.54 -13.98
C LYS A 131 -14.62 38.83 -14.56
N ALA A 132 -14.86 40.04 -15.09
CA ALA A 132 -16.14 40.37 -15.71
C ALA A 132 -16.42 39.52 -16.97
N LEU A 133 -15.39 39.23 -17.79
CA LEU A 133 -15.49 38.34 -18.95
C LEU A 133 -15.73 36.88 -18.55
N GLU A 134 -15.05 36.41 -17.50
CA GLU A 134 -15.26 35.08 -16.92
C GLU A 134 -16.70 34.94 -16.41
N ASP A 135 -17.16 35.86 -15.57
CA ASP A 135 -18.54 35.89 -15.04
C ASP A 135 -19.57 35.91 -16.20
N ARG A 136 -19.33 36.71 -17.24
CA ARG A 136 -20.20 36.77 -18.43
C ARG A 136 -20.28 35.42 -19.13
N ASN A 137 -19.15 34.76 -19.37
CA ASN A 137 -19.09 33.47 -20.05
C ASN A 137 -19.77 32.37 -19.23
N ARG A 138 -19.64 32.41 -17.90
CA ARG A 138 -20.37 31.52 -17.00
C ARG A 138 -21.87 31.73 -17.10
N ILE A 139 -22.34 32.98 -17.11
CA ILE A 139 -23.77 33.32 -17.24
C ILE A 139 -24.33 32.89 -18.61
N ASP A 140 -23.66 33.24 -19.71
CA ASP A 140 -24.09 32.84 -21.06
C ASP A 140 -24.08 31.31 -21.22
N GLY A 141 -23.04 30.64 -20.71
CA GLY A 141 -22.96 29.18 -20.70
C GLY A 141 -24.10 28.53 -19.91
N ALA A 142 -24.41 29.06 -18.72
CA ALA A 142 -25.49 28.58 -17.88
C ALA A 142 -26.87 28.78 -18.54
N MET A 143 -27.12 29.93 -19.19
CA MET A 143 -28.36 30.19 -19.92
C MET A 143 -28.58 29.25 -21.11
N ARG A 144 -27.51 28.77 -21.74
CA ARG A 144 -27.60 27.75 -22.81
C ARG A 144 -27.81 26.35 -22.26
N ARG A 145 -27.22 26.05 -21.10
CA ARG A 145 -27.29 24.72 -20.46
C ARG A 145 -28.60 24.49 -19.73
N PHE A 146 -29.12 25.51 -19.06
CA PHE A 146 -30.31 25.41 -18.20
C PHE A 146 -31.47 26.28 -18.70
N PRO A 147 -32.70 25.74 -18.74
CA PRO A 147 -33.87 26.49 -19.19
C PRO A 147 -34.42 27.37 -18.07
N PHE A 148 -33.87 28.57 -17.88
CA PHE A 148 -34.45 29.58 -16.99
C PHE A 148 -35.81 30.05 -17.53
N ARG A 149 -36.86 29.91 -16.73
CA ARG A 149 -38.25 30.27 -17.08
C ARG A 149 -38.85 31.33 -16.16
N GLY A 150 -38.08 31.79 -15.19
CA GLY A 150 -38.54 32.72 -14.18
C GLY A 150 -38.75 34.15 -14.67
N THR A 151 -39.30 34.96 -13.76
CA THR A 151 -39.58 36.39 -13.98
C THR A 151 -38.69 37.29 -13.13
N GLU A 152 -38.06 36.75 -12.08
CA GLU A 152 -37.20 37.52 -11.17
C GLU A 152 -35.82 37.70 -11.80
N ASP A 153 -35.51 38.93 -12.20
CA ASP A 153 -34.19 39.28 -12.72
C ASP A 153 -33.20 39.55 -11.59
N VAL A 154 -31.94 39.15 -11.78
CA VAL A 154 -30.91 39.21 -10.73
C VAL A 154 -29.69 39.99 -11.18
N ASN A 155 -28.92 40.47 -10.21
CA ASN A 155 -27.64 41.12 -10.49
C ASN A 155 -26.55 40.07 -10.80
N ARG A 156 -25.39 40.51 -11.33
CA ARG A 156 -24.24 39.64 -11.63
C ARG A 156 -23.85 38.72 -10.47
N LYS A 157 -23.73 39.25 -9.25
CA LYS A 157 -23.24 38.48 -8.09
C LYS A 157 -24.22 37.35 -7.75
N THR A 158 -25.50 37.67 -7.66
CA THR A 158 -26.56 36.69 -7.36
C THR A 158 -26.73 35.69 -8.50
N ALA A 159 -26.54 36.11 -9.77
CA ALA A 159 -26.52 35.19 -10.90
C ALA A 159 -25.42 34.13 -10.77
N ILE A 160 -24.20 34.54 -10.41
CA ILE A 160 -23.09 33.61 -10.18
C ILE A 160 -23.38 32.67 -9.01
N GLU A 161 -23.93 33.16 -7.90
CA GLU A 161 -24.32 32.32 -6.75
C GLU A 161 -25.38 31.27 -7.14
N ILE A 162 -26.35 31.63 -7.99
CA ILE A 162 -27.37 30.71 -8.50
C ILE A 162 -26.74 29.66 -9.43
N ILE A 163 -25.82 30.07 -10.31
CA ILE A 163 -25.11 29.16 -11.22
C ILE A 163 -24.27 28.17 -10.40
N ASP A 164 -23.50 28.65 -9.42
CA ASP A 164 -22.72 27.80 -8.53
C ASP A 164 -23.61 26.77 -7.82
N ALA A 165 -24.77 27.20 -7.30
CA ALA A 165 -25.73 26.31 -6.66
C ALA A 165 -26.30 25.27 -7.64
N LEU A 166 -26.67 25.66 -8.87
CA LEU A 166 -27.19 24.74 -9.88
C LEU A 166 -26.15 23.71 -10.32
N GLU A 167 -24.90 24.13 -10.53
CA GLU A 167 -23.78 23.26 -10.88
C GLU A 167 -23.50 22.24 -9.78
N GLN A 168 -23.49 22.68 -8.52
CA GLN A 168 -23.32 21.81 -7.35
C GLN A 168 -24.46 20.79 -7.20
N LEU A 169 -25.71 21.23 -7.38
CA LEU A 169 -26.88 20.33 -7.33
C LEU A 169 -26.80 19.28 -8.45
N GLU A 170 -26.35 19.65 -9.65
CA GLU A 170 -26.23 18.72 -10.77
C GLU A 170 -25.12 17.69 -10.54
N GLU A 171 -23.97 18.14 -10.03
CA GLU A 171 -22.86 17.25 -9.66
C GLU A 171 -23.30 16.26 -8.58
N LEU A 172 -23.96 16.74 -7.52
CA LEU A 172 -24.47 15.88 -6.46
C LEU A 172 -25.50 14.88 -6.99
N ARG A 173 -26.45 15.32 -7.81
CA ARG A 173 -27.45 14.45 -8.44
C ARG A 173 -26.77 13.35 -9.27
N LYS A 174 -25.77 13.72 -10.08
CA LYS A 174 -25.01 12.77 -10.90
C LYS A 174 -24.26 11.75 -10.04
N ASN A 175 -23.61 12.20 -8.97
CA ASN A 175 -22.90 11.32 -8.04
C ASN A 175 -23.86 10.34 -7.37
N LEU A 176 -25.01 10.82 -6.85
CA LEU A 176 -26.03 9.95 -6.26
C LEU A 176 -26.60 8.94 -7.28
N GLN A 177 -26.79 9.35 -8.54
CA GLN A 177 -27.22 8.43 -9.61
C GLN A 177 -26.16 7.37 -9.92
N THR A 178 -24.89 7.76 -9.98
CA THR A 178 -23.76 6.83 -10.14
C THR A 178 -23.70 5.86 -8.97
N ALA A 179 -23.93 6.33 -7.75
CA ALA A 179 -23.97 5.49 -6.56
C ALA A 179 -25.14 4.51 -6.52
N MET A 180 -26.33 4.91 -6.97
CA MET A 180 -27.46 3.99 -7.12
C MET A 180 -27.17 2.87 -8.14
N GLN A 181 -26.40 3.17 -9.19
CA GLN A 181 -26.07 2.19 -10.23
C GLN A 181 -24.90 1.28 -9.83
N ASN A 182 -23.88 1.87 -9.20
CA ASN A 182 -22.60 1.22 -8.97
C ASN A 182 -22.39 0.80 -7.52
N GLY A 183 -23.18 1.29 -6.56
CA GLY A 183 -23.02 0.96 -5.15
C GLY A 183 -22.06 1.87 -4.37
N ASP A 184 -21.54 2.93 -4.98
CA ASP A 184 -20.55 3.82 -4.38
C ASP A 184 -21.18 4.81 -3.40
N LEU A 185 -21.28 4.43 -2.14
CA LEU A 185 -21.89 5.25 -1.08
C LEU A 185 -20.95 6.26 -0.41
N PHE A 186 -19.70 6.36 -0.86
CA PHE A 186 -18.64 7.04 -0.11
C PHE A 186 -17.93 8.15 -0.88
N GLN A 187 -18.09 8.24 -2.20
CA GLN A 187 -17.54 9.35 -2.99
C GLN A 187 -18.34 10.66 -2.94
N PHE A 188 -19.29 10.82 -2.00
CA PHE A 188 -20.04 12.07 -1.88
C PHE A 188 -19.37 13.03 -0.91
N ASN A 189 -19.55 14.33 -1.18
CA ASN A 189 -19.31 15.34 -0.17
C ASN A 189 -20.41 15.27 0.90
N LEU A 190 -20.10 14.59 2.01
CA LEU A 190 -21.01 14.38 3.14
C LEU A 190 -21.45 15.68 3.80
N GLU A 191 -20.59 16.70 3.83
CA GLU A 191 -20.90 18.01 4.41
C GLU A 191 -21.98 18.73 3.60
N ARG A 192 -21.86 18.69 2.27
CA ARG A 192 -22.88 19.28 1.37
C ARG A 192 -24.18 18.49 1.34
N LEU A 193 -24.08 17.16 1.42
CA LEU A 193 -25.25 16.30 1.55
C LEU A 193 -26.02 16.65 2.84
N ALA A 194 -25.32 16.90 3.95
CA ALA A 194 -25.92 17.33 5.21
C ALA A 194 -26.59 18.72 5.12
N GLU A 195 -25.94 19.69 4.48
CA GLU A 195 -26.50 21.04 4.28
C GLU A 195 -27.80 21.03 3.46
N LEU A 196 -27.89 20.18 2.43
CA LEU A 196 -29.03 20.14 1.51
C LEU A 196 -30.23 19.35 2.04
N LEU A 197 -29.96 18.25 2.77
CA LEU A 197 -31.00 17.32 3.22
C LEU A 197 -31.52 17.62 4.63
N GLY A 198 -30.79 18.45 5.39
CA GLY A 198 -31.04 18.68 6.80
C GLY A 198 -30.50 17.55 7.69
N PRO A 199 -30.39 17.80 9.01
CA PRO A 199 -29.72 16.90 9.95
C PRO A 199 -30.40 15.53 10.05
N GLU A 200 -31.74 15.46 10.04
CA GLU A 200 -32.50 14.21 10.22
C GLU A 200 -32.27 13.22 9.07
N SER A 201 -32.39 13.69 7.82
CA SER A 201 -32.17 12.87 6.62
C SER A 201 -30.72 12.40 6.49
N TYR A 202 -29.78 13.22 6.96
CA TYR A 202 -28.36 12.90 6.95
C TYR A 202 -28.01 11.84 8.01
N GLU A 203 -28.56 11.95 9.22
CA GLU A 203 -28.44 10.92 10.25
C GLU A 203 -29.02 9.59 9.77
N GLU A 204 -30.19 9.61 9.13
CA GLU A 204 -30.79 8.41 8.56
C GLU A 204 -29.91 7.76 7.47
N PHE A 205 -29.28 8.57 6.61
CA PHE A 205 -28.31 8.11 5.61
C PHE A 205 -27.10 7.42 6.29
N LEU A 206 -26.54 8.02 7.34
CA LEU A 206 -25.41 7.46 8.08
C LEU A 206 -25.77 6.15 8.77
N GLU A 207 -26.94 6.07 9.40
CA GLU A 207 -27.42 4.85 10.04
C GLU A 207 -27.59 3.70 9.04
N ARG A 208 -28.24 3.94 7.89
CA ARG A 208 -28.44 2.91 6.88
C ARG A 208 -27.11 2.45 6.27
N ARG A 209 -26.18 3.40 6.05
CA ARG A 209 -24.82 3.09 5.62
C ARG A 209 -24.10 2.18 6.61
N GLN A 210 -24.23 2.46 7.91
CA GLN A 210 -23.63 1.62 8.96
C GLN A 210 -24.26 0.22 9.00
N ARG A 211 -25.59 0.09 8.85
CA ARG A 211 -26.25 -1.23 8.80
C ARG A 211 -25.78 -2.09 7.64
N ILE A 212 -25.53 -1.48 6.47
CA ILE A 212 -24.95 -2.18 5.31
C ILE A 212 -23.55 -2.71 5.65
N PHE A 213 -22.73 -1.88 6.30
CA PHE A 213 -21.40 -2.28 6.76
C PHE A 213 -21.47 -3.44 7.75
N ASP A 214 -22.31 -3.32 8.80
CA ASP A 214 -22.47 -4.34 9.83
C ASP A 214 -22.94 -5.67 9.23
N HIS A 215 -23.88 -5.62 8.29
CA HIS A 215 -24.38 -6.82 7.62
C HIS A 215 -23.32 -7.47 6.71
N LEU A 216 -22.50 -6.67 6.01
CA LEU A 216 -21.36 -7.18 5.24
C LEU A 216 -20.35 -7.85 6.18
N ALA A 217 -20.03 -7.24 7.32
CA ALA A 217 -19.13 -7.80 8.31
C ALA A 217 -19.68 -9.13 8.86
N GLU A 218 -20.98 -9.21 9.20
CA GLU A 218 -21.65 -10.44 9.63
C GLU A 218 -21.59 -11.55 8.58
N LEU A 219 -21.77 -11.24 7.30
CA LEU A 219 -21.69 -12.23 6.23
C LEU A 219 -20.27 -12.77 6.06
N LEU A 220 -19.27 -11.90 6.18
CA LEU A 220 -17.86 -12.30 6.15
C LEU A 220 -17.48 -13.13 7.39
N GLU A 221 -18.01 -12.80 8.56
CA GLU A 221 -17.87 -13.60 9.78
C GLU A 221 -18.55 -14.98 9.62
N LYS A 222 -19.79 -15.04 9.12
CA LYS A 222 -20.52 -16.30 8.84
C LYS A 222 -19.80 -17.20 7.83
N GLN A 223 -19.11 -16.60 6.86
CA GLN A 223 -18.25 -17.32 5.91
C GLN A 223 -16.89 -17.71 6.51
N GLY A 224 -16.63 -17.40 7.77
CA GLY A 224 -15.37 -17.66 8.45
C GLY A 224 -14.20 -16.85 7.90
N GLN A 225 -14.45 -15.73 7.22
CA GLN A 225 -13.41 -14.91 6.59
C GLN A 225 -12.84 -13.84 7.53
N ILE A 226 -13.66 -13.36 8.47
CA ILE A 226 -13.32 -12.36 9.48
C ILE A 226 -13.66 -12.92 10.86
N VAL A 227 -12.93 -12.49 11.87
CA VAL A 227 -13.16 -12.79 13.29
C VAL A 227 -13.04 -11.50 14.09
N ARG A 228 -13.73 -11.41 15.23
CA ARG A 228 -13.51 -10.32 16.19
C ARG A 228 -12.46 -10.72 17.21
N ASP A 229 -11.55 -9.82 17.52
CA ASP A 229 -10.55 -10.04 18.56
C ASP A 229 -11.13 -9.83 19.97
N GLU A 230 -10.29 -9.97 21.00
CA GLU A 230 -10.69 -9.77 22.40
C GLU A 230 -11.12 -8.32 22.71
N ALA A 231 -10.69 -7.35 21.89
CA ALA A 231 -11.08 -5.94 21.98
C ALA A 231 -12.34 -5.61 21.16
N GLY A 232 -12.87 -6.56 20.38
CA GLY A 232 -14.03 -6.40 19.52
C GLY A 232 -13.71 -5.89 18.11
N GLU A 233 -12.44 -5.69 17.77
CA GLU A 233 -12.00 -5.23 16.47
C GLU A 233 -12.05 -6.35 15.42
N LEU A 234 -12.44 -6.00 14.20
CA LEU A 234 -12.51 -6.93 13.08
C LEU A 234 -11.11 -7.27 12.58
N GLN A 235 -10.78 -8.57 12.53
CA GLN A 235 -9.52 -9.10 12.02
C GLN A 235 -9.75 -10.22 10.99
N LEU A 236 -8.79 -10.42 10.08
CA LEU A 236 -8.87 -11.55 9.15
C LEU A 236 -8.80 -12.89 9.92
N SER A 237 -9.66 -13.83 9.54
CA SER A 237 -9.61 -15.17 10.11
C SER A 237 -8.30 -15.89 9.72
N PRO A 238 -7.83 -16.87 10.53
CA PRO A 238 -6.69 -17.70 10.17
C PRO A 238 -6.83 -18.40 8.82
N GLU A 239 -8.05 -18.78 8.43
CA GLU A 239 -8.32 -19.39 7.12
C GLU A 239 -8.14 -18.39 5.98
N SER A 240 -8.61 -17.15 6.16
CA SER A 240 -8.39 -16.06 5.19
C SER A 240 -6.91 -15.78 4.99
N ILE A 241 -6.14 -15.67 6.07
CA ILE A 241 -4.69 -15.45 6.01
C ILE A 241 -4.01 -16.60 5.25
N ARG A 242 -4.38 -17.85 5.53
CA ARG A 242 -3.87 -19.03 4.80
C ARG A 242 -4.16 -18.95 3.30
N ARG A 243 -5.38 -18.54 2.94
CA ARG A 243 -5.79 -18.39 1.55
C ARG A 243 -5.00 -17.28 0.84
N ILE A 244 -4.70 -16.18 1.54
CA ILE A 244 -3.86 -15.10 1.02
C ILE A 244 -2.43 -15.61 0.78
N GLY A 245 -1.84 -16.29 1.78
CA GLY A 245 -0.48 -16.85 1.66
C GLY A 245 -0.34 -17.88 0.54
N ARG A 246 -1.31 -18.79 0.38
CA ARG A 246 -1.30 -19.77 -0.71
C ARG A 246 -1.40 -19.11 -2.08
N ARG A 247 -2.25 -18.09 -2.23
CA ARG A 247 -2.37 -17.33 -3.48
C ARG A 247 -1.09 -16.56 -3.80
N ALA A 248 -0.48 -15.92 -2.79
CA ALA A 248 0.81 -15.26 -2.97
C ALA A 248 1.87 -16.26 -3.45
N LEU A 249 1.93 -17.44 -2.84
CA LEU A 249 2.83 -18.52 -3.24
C LEU A 249 2.59 -18.99 -4.69
N GLU A 250 1.33 -19.26 -5.06
CA GLU A 250 0.93 -19.65 -6.42
C GLU A 250 1.30 -18.59 -7.47
N GLU A 251 1.10 -17.31 -7.15
CA GLU A 251 1.43 -16.19 -8.02
C GLU A 251 2.94 -16.10 -8.25
N ILE A 252 3.74 -16.23 -7.18
CA ILE A 252 5.21 -16.21 -7.26
C ILE A 252 5.72 -17.38 -8.13
N PHE A 253 5.23 -18.60 -7.90
CA PHE A 253 5.63 -19.76 -8.70
C PHE A 253 5.22 -19.65 -10.17
N ARG A 254 4.05 -19.06 -10.45
CA ARG A 254 3.60 -18.82 -11.82
C ARG A 254 4.54 -17.85 -12.54
N ASN A 255 4.94 -16.76 -11.87
CA ASN A 255 5.87 -15.79 -12.44
C ASN A 255 7.27 -16.38 -12.62
N LEU A 256 7.73 -17.24 -11.70
CA LEU A 256 8.99 -17.99 -11.85
C LEU A 256 8.99 -18.85 -13.12
N LYS A 257 7.90 -19.58 -13.41
CA LYS A 257 7.78 -20.38 -14.66
C LYS A 257 7.77 -19.51 -15.94
N GLN A 258 7.40 -18.23 -15.87
CA GLN A 258 7.37 -17.32 -17.02
C GLN A 258 8.72 -16.61 -17.28
N ASP A 259 9.40 -16.20 -16.20
CA ASP A 259 10.74 -15.56 -16.28
C ASP A 259 11.83 -16.55 -16.73
N ASP A 260 11.64 -17.88 -16.58
CA ASP A 260 12.59 -18.93 -16.98
C ASP A 260 12.57 -19.27 -18.49
N SER A 261 12.11 -18.34 -19.34
CA SER A 261 12.13 -18.47 -20.81
C SER A 261 13.53 -18.33 -21.44
N GLY A 262 14.58 -18.26 -20.61
CA GLY A 262 15.97 -18.19 -21.05
C GLY A 262 16.98 -18.36 -19.94
N GLY A 263 17.03 -19.53 -19.28
CA GLY A 263 18.20 -19.89 -18.46
C GLY A 263 17.91 -20.77 -17.24
N SER A 264 17.62 -22.06 -17.50
CA SER A 264 17.67 -23.20 -16.59
C SER A 264 18.06 -22.90 -15.12
N LEU A 265 17.07 -22.60 -14.27
CA LEU A 265 17.18 -22.77 -12.81
C LEU A 265 16.22 -23.83 -12.26
N ILE A 266 15.40 -24.43 -13.12
CA ILE A 266 14.69 -25.67 -12.84
C ILE A 266 14.95 -26.60 -14.02
N SER A 267 15.79 -27.63 -13.83
CA SER A 267 15.89 -28.70 -14.82
C SER A 267 14.48 -29.24 -15.10
N PRO A 268 14.02 -29.26 -16.37
CA PRO A 268 12.71 -29.80 -16.71
C PRO A 268 12.81 -31.33 -16.70
N GLU A 269 12.70 -31.90 -15.51
CA GLU A 269 12.22 -33.26 -15.32
C GLU A 269 10.82 -33.16 -14.68
N GLU A 270 9.88 -32.58 -15.41
CA GLU A 270 8.45 -32.86 -15.23
C GLU A 270 8.08 -33.88 -16.32
N SER A 271 8.31 -35.16 -16.04
CA SER A 271 7.62 -36.27 -16.69
C SER A 271 6.19 -36.30 -16.16
N ASP A 272 5.24 -36.15 -17.08
CA ASP A 272 3.82 -36.28 -16.83
C ASP A 272 3.55 -37.71 -16.29
N GLY A 273 3.30 -37.81 -14.99
CA GLY A 273 2.96 -39.05 -14.30
C GLY A 273 4.02 -39.56 -13.33
N GLU A 274 4.23 -38.88 -12.21
CA GLU A 274 5.04 -39.43 -11.12
C GLU A 274 4.28 -39.39 -9.80
N GLN A 275 3.79 -40.57 -9.39
CA GLN A 275 4.05 -40.98 -8.01
C GLN A 275 5.56 -40.80 -7.82
N ILE A 276 5.96 -39.76 -7.09
CA ILE A 276 7.36 -39.49 -6.75
C ILE A 276 7.89 -40.76 -6.11
N THR A 277 8.63 -41.56 -6.89
CA THR A 277 9.18 -42.81 -6.37
C THR A 277 10.28 -42.38 -5.41
N PRO A 278 10.24 -42.79 -4.14
CA PRO A 278 11.27 -42.39 -3.21
C PRO A 278 12.62 -42.93 -3.71
N ILE A 279 13.64 -42.07 -3.83
CA ILE A 279 14.99 -42.51 -4.22
C ILE A 279 15.53 -43.41 -3.10
N SER A 280 15.56 -44.70 -3.35
CA SER A 280 16.15 -45.72 -2.49
C SER A 280 17.64 -45.89 -2.81
N ARG A 281 18.41 -46.42 -1.85
CA ARG A 281 19.80 -46.84 -2.05
C ARG A 281 20.03 -48.22 -1.44
N SER A 282 21.08 -48.91 -1.88
CA SER A 282 21.49 -50.19 -1.27
C SER A 282 21.73 -50.06 0.23
N TYR A 283 21.28 -51.06 0.98
CA TYR A 283 21.48 -51.17 2.42
C TYR A 283 22.97 -51.32 2.77
N GLU A 284 23.46 -50.53 3.72
CA GLU A 284 24.78 -50.67 4.32
C GLU A 284 24.67 -51.07 5.80
N MET A 285 25.66 -51.81 6.29
CA MET A 285 25.62 -52.34 7.65
C MET A 285 25.75 -51.21 8.68
N GLY A 286 24.66 -50.92 9.39
CA GLY A 286 24.54 -49.78 10.33
C GLY A 286 23.33 -48.89 10.04
N ASP A 287 22.70 -49.05 8.88
CA ASP A 287 21.49 -48.31 8.55
C ASP A 287 20.27 -48.74 9.38
N ASN A 288 19.35 -47.79 9.59
CA ASN A 288 18.12 -48.06 10.33
C ASN A 288 17.15 -48.89 9.50
N ILE A 289 16.90 -50.13 9.94
CA ILE A 289 15.98 -51.09 9.32
C ILE A 289 14.55 -50.53 9.17
N SER A 290 14.17 -49.55 9.99
CA SER A 290 12.84 -48.90 9.92
C SER A 290 12.59 -48.16 8.59
N ASN A 291 13.65 -47.80 7.86
CA ASN A 291 13.57 -47.07 6.59
C ASN A 291 13.69 -48.00 5.36
N LEU A 292 13.57 -49.31 5.54
CA LEU A 292 13.65 -50.28 4.44
C LEU A 292 12.57 -49.99 3.39
N ASP A 293 12.95 -50.05 2.11
CA ASP A 293 12.01 -50.09 0.99
C ASP A 293 11.67 -51.55 0.68
N PRO A 294 10.54 -52.09 1.19
CA PRO A 294 10.18 -53.47 0.95
C PRO A 294 9.85 -53.73 -0.53
N ALA A 295 9.34 -52.73 -1.26
CA ALA A 295 8.92 -52.91 -2.65
C ALA A 295 10.15 -53.06 -3.56
N ALA A 296 11.09 -52.12 -3.49
CA ALA A 296 12.34 -52.21 -4.25
C ALA A 296 13.16 -53.44 -3.84
N SER A 297 13.20 -53.76 -2.53
CA SER A 297 13.93 -54.93 -2.05
C SER A 297 13.37 -56.25 -2.60
N ILE A 298 12.04 -56.38 -2.66
CA ILE A 298 11.38 -57.57 -3.23
C ILE A 298 11.59 -57.62 -4.74
N ILE A 299 11.51 -56.48 -5.44
CA ILE A 299 11.76 -56.39 -6.89
C ILE A 299 13.18 -56.88 -7.21
N ASN A 300 14.18 -56.39 -6.48
CA ASN A 300 15.58 -56.83 -6.63
C ASN A 300 15.75 -58.34 -6.37
N ALA A 301 15.07 -58.86 -5.36
CA ALA A 301 15.08 -60.29 -5.05
C ALA A 301 14.48 -61.15 -6.18
N VAL A 302 13.35 -60.71 -6.74
CA VAL A 302 12.67 -61.38 -7.85
C VAL A 302 13.53 -61.32 -9.11
N ILE A 303 14.14 -60.18 -9.40
CA ILE A 303 15.06 -60.03 -10.54
C ILE A 303 16.26 -60.99 -10.41
N ARG A 304 16.83 -61.12 -9.20
CA ARG A 304 18.02 -61.92 -8.96
C ARG A 304 17.76 -63.43 -8.84
N THR A 305 16.66 -63.82 -8.20
CA THR A 305 16.41 -65.22 -7.80
C THR A 305 15.12 -65.82 -8.35
N GLY A 306 14.26 -65.01 -8.97
CA GLY A 306 12.91 -65.40 -9.37
C GLY A 306 11.94 -65.61 -8.21
N GLN A 307 12.34 -65.35 -6.96
CA GLN A 307 11.50 -65.51 -5.77
C GLN A 307 11.40 -64.19 -4.98
N PRO A 308 10.23 -63.88 -4.37
CA PRO A 308 10.02 -62.66 -3.59
C PRO A 308 10.57 -62.80 -2.16
N ARG A 309 11.81 -63.26 -2.03
CA ARG A 309 12.51 -63.43 -0.76
C ARG A 309 13.84 -62.66 -0.79
N PRO A 310 13.85 -61.38 -0.38
CA PRO A 310 15.06 -60.57 -0.40
C PRO A 310 16.12 -61.12 0.54
N GLY A 311 17.32 -61.32 0.01
CA GLY A 311 18.53 -61.49 0.80
C GLY A 311 19.14 -60.14 1.15
N PHE A 312 20.18 -60.14 1.99
CA PHE A 312 20.85 -58.90 2.44
C PHE A 312 21.33 -57.98 1.31
N ARG A 313 21.70 -58.56 0.16
CA ARG A 313 22.16 -57.81 -1.03
C ARG A 313 21.05 -57.18 -1.87
N ASP A 314 19.81 -57.61 -1.64
CA ASP A 314 18.63 -57.08 -2.33
C ASP A 314 17.99 -55.95 -1.54
N LEU A 315 18.37 -55.78 -0.26
CA LEU A 315 17.80 -54.78 0.62
C LEU A 315 18.15 -53.38 0.14
N GLU A 316 17.10 -52.61 -0.10
CA GLU A 316 17.18 -51.18 -0.32
C GLU A 316 16.51 -50.44 0.82
N ILE A 317 17.05 -49.26 1.11
CA ILE A 317 16.55 -48.36 2.14
C ILE A 317 16.16 -47.08 1.44
N PHE A 318 14.98 -46.56 1.77
CA PHE A 318 14.62 -45.20 1.41
C PHE A 318 15.72 -44.26 1.90
N ARG A 319 16.23 -43.37 1.04
CA ARG A 319 16.93 -42.20 1.56
C ARG A 319 15.90 -41.46 2.41
N SER A 320 16.01 -41.58 3.74
CA SER A 320 15.38 -40.61 4.59
C SER A 320 15.99 -39.29 4.16
N ARG A 321 15.24 -38.43 3.46
CA ARG A 321 15.53 -37.01 3.52
C ARG A 321 15.45 -36.71 5.00
N GLY A 322 16.58 -36.73 5.70
CA GLY A 322 16.67 -36.17 7.02
C GLY A 322 16.25 -34.73 6.81
N GLN A 323 15.00 -34.40 7.12
CA GLN A 323 14.58 -33.01 7.09
C GLN A 323 15.40 -32.37 8.20
N ALA A 324 16.52 -31.77 7.82
CA ALA A 324 17.38 -31.09 8.75
C ALA A 324 16.58 -29.88 9.24
N LYS A 325 15.93 -30.06 10.40
CA LYS A 325 15.06 -29.07 11.04
C LYS A 325 15.73 -27.71 10.94
N SER A 326 15.05 -26.69 10.47
CA SER A 326 15.60 -25.34 10.42
C SER A 326 14.75 -24.37 11.22
N ALA A 327 15.41 -23.40 11.83
CA ALA A 327 14.77 -22.26 12.45
C ALA A 327 15.14 -21.01 11.63
N THR A 328 14.14 -20.42 11.00
CA THR A 328 14.26 -19.24 10.15
C THR A 328 13.59 -18.07 10.86
N ALA A 329 14.30 -16.96 11.02
CA ALA A 329 13.70 -15.70 11.43
C ALA A 329 13.66 -14.73 10.24
N VAL A 330 12.49 -14.26 9.84
CA VAL A 330 12.38 -13.14 8.90
C VAL A 330 12.45 -11.85 9.70
N LEU A 331 13.44 -11.03 9.40
CA LEU A 331 13.66 -9.72 9.98
C LEU A 331 13.25 -8.65 8.96
N LEU A 332 12.06 -8.08 9.17
CA LEU A 332 11.39 -7.14 8.26
C LEU A 332 11.61 -5.70 8.71
N ASP A 333 12.24 -4.88 7.87
CA ASP A 333 12.37 -3.44 8.13
C ASP A 333 11.00 -2.75 8.04
N MET A 334 10.69 -1.97 9.07
CA MET A 334 9.47 -1.17 9.23
C MET A 334 9.78 0.33 9.26
N SER A 335 10.98 0.73 8.85
CA SER A 335 11.40 2.11 8.72
C SER A 335 10.52 2.90 7.74
N GLY A 336 10.52 4.22 7.87
CA GLY A 336 9.69 5.09 7.04
C GLY A 336 10.02 5.02 5.54
N SER A 337 11.23 4.61 5.16
CA SER A 337 11.62 4.44 3.75
C SER A 337 10.89 3.29 3.07
N MET A 338 10.49 2.26 3.83
CA MET A 338 9.77 1.09 3.33
C MET A 338 8.35 1.41 2.83
N GLN A 339 7.79 2.57 3.20
CA GLN A 339 6.50 3.05 2.68
C GLN A 339 6.53 3.37 1.17
N ARG A 340 7.73 3.50 0.57
CA ARG A 340 7.88 3.90 -0.83
C ARG A 340 7.94 2.69 -1.75
N SER A 341 7.54 2.90 -3.01
CA SER A 341 7.77 1.96 -4.11
C SER A 341 7.27 0.54 -3.86
N ASP A 342 6.15 0.39 -3.14
CA ASP A 342 5.54 -0.90 -2.77
C ASP A 342 6.50 -1.89 -2.08
N ARG A 343 7.61 -1.41 -1.49
CA ARG A 343 8.65 -2.27 -0.86
C ARG A 343 8.04 -3.11 0.25
N PHE A 344 7.30 -2.47 1.15
CA PHE A 344 6.68 -3.14 2.27
C PHE A 344 5.59 -4.12 1.84
N TYR A 345 4.79 -3.76 0.83
CA TYR A 345 3.79 -4.66 0.24
C TYR A 345 4.42 -5.97 -0.26
N ASN A 346 5.47 -5.87 -1.07
CA ASN A 346 6.18 -7.03 -1.60
C ASN A 346 6.82 -7.86 -0.49
N ALA A 347 7.33 -7.21 0.56
CA ALA A 347 7.88 -7.90 1.73
C ALA A 347 6.80 -8.66 2.53
N LYS A 348 5.62 -8.06 2.76
CA LYS A 348 4.46 -8.74 3.37
C LYS A 348 4.04 -9.96 2.56
N LYS A 349 3.93 -9.82 1.24
CA LYS A 349 3.58 -10.90 0.31
C LYS A 349 4.58 -12.05 0.38
N MET A 350 5.88 -11.74 0.37
CA MET A 350 6.94 -12.73 0.51
C MET A 350 6.83 -13.48 1.85
N VAL A 351 6.65 -12.77 2.97
CA VAL A 351 6.53 -13.37 4.31
C VAL A 351 5.36 -14.36 4.37
N LEU A 352 4.18 -13.97 3.84
CA LEU A 352 3.00 -14.83 3.80
C LEU A 352 3.18 -16.05 2.89
N ALA A 353 3.87 -15.88 1.76
CA ALA A 353 4.19 -16.98 0.86
C ALA A 353 5.18 -17.98 1.52
N LEU A 354 6.23 -17.48 2.17
CA LEU A 354 7.22 -18.29 2.89
C LEU A 354 6.58 -19.02 4.08
N GLU A 355 5.70 -18.36 4.84
CA GLU A 355 4.92 -19.02 5.90
C GLU A 355 4.06 -20.15 5.35
N SER A 356 3.37 -19.91 4.22
CA SER A 356 2.56 -20.95 3.57
C SER A 356 3.41 -22.12 3.09
N LEU A 357 4.57 -21.86 2.47
CA LEU A 357 5.48 -22.88 1.99
C LEU A 357 6.03 -23.73 3.15
N ILE A 358 6.54 -23.09 4.20
CA ILE A 358 7.08 -23.79 5.38
C ILE A 358 6.01 -24.63 6.04
N ARG A 359 4.80 -24.09 6.22
CA ARG A 359 3.70 -24.81 6.85
C ARG A 359 3.25 -26.03 6.02
N ASP A 360 3.18 -25.90 4.70
CA ASP A 360 2.60 -26.93 3.85
C ASP A 360 3.64 -28.02 3.49
N GLU A 361 4.88 -27.64 3.15
CA GLU A 361 5.95 -28.55 2.68
C GLU A 361 7.00 -28.89 3.75
N TYR A 362 7.30 -28.00 4.71
CA TYR A 362 8.40 -28.14 5.67
C TYR A 362 7.93 -28.07 7.13
N ARG A 363 6.95 -28.91 7.51
CA ARG A 363 6.22 -28.86 8.79
C ARG A 363 7.08 -28.89 10.06
N GLU A 364 8.27 -29.48 10.01
CA GLU A 364 9.20 -29.57 11.14
C GLU A 364 10.04 -28.29 11.33
N ASP A 365 10.02 -27.39 10.36
CA ASP A 365 10.71 -26.10 10.44
C ASP A 365 9.93 -25.09 11.28
N ARG A 366 10.67 -24.12 11.81
CA ARG A 366 10.10 -23.01 12.57
C ARG A 366 10.38 -21.70 11.85
N LEU A 367 9.31 -20.94 11.60
CA LEU A 367 9.37 -19.58 11.12
C LEU A 367 9.07 -18.61 12.27
N LEU A 368 9.92 -17.61 12.46
CA LEU A 368 9.71 -16.48 13.34
C LEU A 368 9.63 -15.22 12.49
N ILE A 369 8.68 -14.33 12.78
CA ILE A 369 8.55 -13.06 12.06
C ILE A 369 8.84 -11.94 13.04
N VAL A 370 9.85 -11.13 12.73
CA VAL A 370 10.31 -10.02 13.55
C VAL A 370 10.27 -8.77 12.68
N GLY A 371 9.53 -7.76 13.09
CA GLY A 371 9.60 -6.45 12.45
C GLY A 371 10.43 -5.51 13.31
N PHE A 372 11.24 -4.67 12.66
CA PHE A 372 12.12 -3.75 13.36
C PHE A 372 12.06 -2.35 12.74
N GLY A 373 12.12 -1.36 13.61
CA GLY A 373 12.40 0.03 13.31
C GLY A 373 13.38 0.50 14.39
N THR A 374 13.03 1.54 15.14
CA THR A 374 13.82 1.98 16.31
C THR A 374 13.78 0.93 17.43
N THR A 375 12.68 0.19 17.50
CA THR A 375 12.44 -0.98 18.36
C THR A 375 12.30 -2.24 17.50
N ALA A 376 12.29 -3.42 18.12
CA ALA A 376 12.03 -4.68 17.41
C ALA A 376 11.00 -5.51 18.18
N GLN A 377 10.05 -6.10 17.46
CA GLN A 377 8.99 -6.92 18.05
C GLN A 377 8.63 -8.12 17.18
N VAL A 378 8.09 -9.16 17.83
CA VAL A 378 7.67 -10.40 17.17
C VAL A 378 6.22 -10.26 16.73
N TYR A 379 5.95 -10.66 15.50
CA TYR A 379 4.60 -10.66 14.92
C TYR A 379 4.11 -12.07 14.67
N ARG A 380 2.79 -12.23 14.75
CA ARG A 380 2.12 -13.45 14.31
C ARG A 380 1.84 -13.34 12.80
N PRO A 381 1.69 -14.47 12.09
CA PRO A 381 1.26 -14.46 10.70
C PRO A 381 -0.06 -13.70 10.47
N SER A 382 -0.93 -13.64 11.48
CA SER A 382 -2.19 -12.88 11.46
C SER A 382 -2.02 -11.38 11.38
N ASP A 383 -0.91 -10.87 11.91
CA ASP A 383 -0.68 -9.44 12.05
C ASP A 383 -0.06 -8.87 10.77
N ILE A 384 0.50 -9.73 9.90
CA ILE A 384 1.25 -9.34 8.71
C ILE A 384 0.41 -8.58 7.68
N PRO A 385 -0.81 -9.00 7.31
CA PRO A 385 -1.60 -8.26 6.31
C PRO A 385 -1.89 -6.81 6.71
N SER A 386 -2.20 -6.58 7.99
CA SER A 386 -2.50 -5.27 8.57
C SER A 386 -1.27 -4.49 9.02
N LEU A 387 -0.09 -5.11 8.98
CA LEU A 387 1.15 -4.46 9.40
C LEU A 387 1.44 -3.26 8.50
N GLN A 388 1.99 -2.20 9.08
CA GLN A 388 2.37 -0.97 8.37
C GLN A 388 3.76 -0.51 8.82
N PRO A 389 4.56 0.12 7.93
CA PRO A 389 5.77 0.80 8.36
C PRO A 389 5.43 1.97 9.28
N PHE A 390 6.33 2.28 10.21
CA PHE A 390 6.10 3.37 11.14
C PHE A 390 6.01 4.72 10.41
N PRO A 391 5.03 5.58 10.73
CA PRO A 391 4.85 6.85 10.04
C PRO A 391 6.01 7.81 10.34
N VAL A 392 6.46 8.52 9.32
CA VAL A 392 7.51 9.55 9.45
C VAL A 392 6.91 10.78 10.13
N THR A 393 7.43 11.15 11.30
CA THR A 393 6.94 12.30 12.07
C THR A 393 7.90 13.48 12.12
N ILE A 394 9.21 13.26 11.91
CA ILE A 394 10.24 14.31 11.86
C ILE A 394 10.78 14.39 10.43
N PHE A 395 10.71 15.58 9.84
CA PHE A 395 11.12 15.86 8.46
C PHE A 395 12.46 16.63 8.38
N ASP A 396 13.15 16.78 9.51
CA ASP A 396 14.46 17.43 9.57
C ASP A 396 15.51 16.55 8.86
N PRO A 397 16.33 17.10 7.93
CA PRO A 397 17.38 16.34 7.27
C PRO A 397 18.57 15.96 8.17
N HIS A 398 18.71 16.56 9.36
CA HIS A 398 19.79 16.29 10.32
C HIS A 398 19.25 16.05 11.74
N ILE A 399 19.16 14.78 12.12
CA ILE A 399 18.61 14.31 13.39
C ILE A 399 19.74 13.70 14.23
N ARG A 400 19.86 14.14 15.48
CA ARG A 400 20.75 13.58 16.50
C ARG A 400 19.99 13.53 17.82
N LEU A 401 19.34 12.41 18.12
CA LEU A 401 18.56 12.23 19.34
C LEU A 401 19.22 11.19 20.24
N ARG A 402 19.14 11.42 21.54
CA ARG A 402 19.63 10.50 22.57
C ARG A 402 18.58 10.33 23.66
N PHE A 403 18.21 9.09 23.95
CA PHE A 403 17.24 8.75 24.98
C PHE A 403 17.87 7.80 26.00
N ASP A 404 17.76 8.11 27.28
CA ASP A 404 18.14 7.21 28.37
C ASP A 404 16.97 6.26 28.66
N MET A 405 17.06 5.03 28.16
CA MET A 405 15.97 4.06 28.29
C MET A 405 15.85 3.48 29.69
N ALA A 406 16.91 3.51 30.51
CA ALA A 406 16.83 3.09 31.90
C ALA A 406 15.98 4.07 32.71
N ALA A 407 16.23 5.38 32.57
CA ALA A 407 15.42 6.41 33.21
C ALA A 407 13.96 6.36 32.74
N ARG A 408 13.73 6.18 31.44
CA ARG A 408 12.37 6.11 30.87
C ARG A 408 11.61 4.88 31.30
N SER A 409 12.25 3.72 31.40
CA SER A 409 11.60 2.49 31.88
C SER A 409 11.08 2.63 33.32
N LEU A 410 11.70 3.48 34.13
CA LEU A 410 11.23 3.80 35.48
C LEU A 410 10.06 4.79 35.49
N GLN A 411 10.08 5.79 34.59
CA GLN A 411 9.07 6.85 34.52
C GLN A 411 7.80 6.43 33.76
N GLN A 412 7.96 5.71 32.65
CA GLN A 412 6.90 5.25 31.75
C GLN A 412 6.79 3.74 31.81
N LYS A 413 6.37 3.21 32.97
CA LYS A 413 6.29 1.76 33.24
C LYS A 413 5.46 0.97 32.22
N LYS A 414 4.47 1.60 31.58
CA LYS A 414 3.61 0.94 30.57
C LYS A 414 4.26 0.87 29.19
N ASP A 415 4.88 1.96 28.74
CA ASP A 415 5.57 2.02 27.45
C ASP A 415 6.78 2.96 27.52
N PRO A 416 8.01 2.42 27.64
CA PRO A 416 9.22 3.23 27.73
C PRO A 416 9.56 3.99 26.44
N TYR A 417 8.94 3.61 25.31
CA TYR A 417 9.17 4.20 23.99
C TYR A 417 8.16 5.30 23.63
N GLN A 418 7.24 5.63 24.54
CA GLN A 418 6.23 6.66 24.28
C GLN A 418 6.87 8.01 23.90
N GLY A 419 6.55 8.51 22.71
CA GLY A 419 7.12 9.78 22.19
C GLY A 419 8.52 9.66 21.60
N ILE A 420 9.05 8.44 21.42
CA ILE A 420 10.25 8.18 20.62
C ILE A 420 9.80 7.87 19.19
N PRO A 421 10.38 8.50 18.16
CA PRO A 421 10.06 8.17 16.78
C PRO A 421 10.51 6.74 16.46
N LEU A 422 9.61 5.92 15.90
CA LEU A 422 9.83 4.48 15.69
C LEU A 422 10.31 4.11 14.28
N TYR A 423 10.28 5.05 13.34
CA TYR A 423 10.51 4.83 11.91
C TYR A 423 11.98 4.86 11.46
N PHE A 424 12.93 4.87 12.40
CA PHE A 424 14.36 4.73 12.10
C PHE A 424 14.78 3.27 12.05
N THR A 425 15.97 2.97 11.55
CA THR A 425 16.45 1.61 11.29
C THR A 425 17.44 1.18 12.37
N ASN A 426 17.00 0.44 13.40
CA ASN A 426 17.86 -0.13 14.44
C ASN A 426 18.18 -1.59 14.16
N LEU A 427 19.10 -1.81 13.21
CA LEU A 427 19.47 -3.15 12.76
C LEU A 427 20.08 -4.00 13.89
N GLN A 428 20.88 -3.37 14.77
CA GLN A 428 21.42 -4.02 15.97
C GLN A 428 20.29 -4.62 16.82
N ARG A 429 19.24 -3.86 17.12
CA ARG A 429 18.15 -4.36 17.97
C ARG A 429 17.37 -5.49 17.31
N GLY A 430 17.12 -5.39 16.01
CA GLY A 430 16.47 -6.45 15.23
C GLY A 430 17.26 -7.76 15.24
N LEU A 431 18.55 -7.69 14.94
CA LEU A 431 19.45 -8.86 14.95
C LEU A 431 19.58 -9.47 16.35
N ALA A 432 19.71 -8.65 17.39
CA ALA A 432 19.78 -9.12 18.76
C ALA A 432 18.53 -9.91 19.19
N LEU A 433 17.34 -9.42 18.82
CA LEU A 433 16.09 -10.13 19.09
C LEU A 433 16.03 -11.45 18.34
N CYS A 434 16.38 -11.48 17.05
CA CYS A 434 16.44 -12.71 16.27
C CYS A 434 17.42 -13.72 16.88
N ARG A 435 18.62 -13.29 17.28
CA ARG A 435 19.62 -14.15 17.93
C ARG A 435 19.11 -14.75 19.22
N GLN A 436 18.43 -13.96 20.06
CA GLN A 436 17.82 -14.45 21.29
C GLN A 436 16.75 -15.52 21.00
N LEU A 437 15.86 -15.26 20.03
CA LEU A 437 14.75 -16.17 19.70
C LEU A 437 15.22 -17.47 19.04
N LEU A 438 16.22 -17.38 18.15
CA LEU A 438 16.83 -18.53 17.47
C LEU A 438 17.77 -19.30 18.41
N GLY A 439 18.42 -18.61 19.35
CA GLY A 439 19.27 -19.21 20.39
C GLY A 439 18.54 -20.32 21.16
N GLY A 440 17.28 -20.09 21.52
CA GLY A 440 16.43 -21.05 22.23
C GLY A 440 15.87 -22.21 21.42
N LYS A 441 16.22 -22.38 20.13
CA LYS A 441 15.73 -23.48 19.29
C LYS A 441 16.72 -24.65 19.24
N GLU A 442 16.19 -25.88 19.33
CA GLU A 442 16.93 -27.16 19.35
C GLU A 442 17.48 -27.61 17.98
N THR A 443 17.72 -26.68 17.05
CA THR A 443 18.30 -26.99 15.74
C THR A 443 19.66 -26.33 15.55
N LYS A 444 20.54 -26.99 14.79
CA LYS A 444 21.81 -26.42 14.32
C LYS A 444 21.65 -25.51 13.10
N ASN A 445 20.57 -25.66 12.32
CA ASN A 445 20.34 -24.90 11.09
C ASN A 445 19.52 -23.64 11.38
N LYS A 446 20.19 -22.59 11.84
CA LYS A 446 19.57 -21.31 12.19
C LYS A 446 19.91 -20.27 11.13
N GLN A 447 18.90 -19.54 10.66
CA GLN A 447 19.11 -18.48 9.67
C GLN A 447 18.21 -17.27 9.93
N ILE A 448 18.67 -16.11 9.50
CA ILE A 448 17.93 -14.86 9.46
C ILE A 448 17.78 -14.45 7.99
N ILE A 449 16.56 -14.13 7.57
CA ILE A 449 16.26 -13.48 6.29
C ILE A 449 15.99 -12.02 6.60
N LEU A 450 16.98 -11.14 6.36
CA LEU A 450 16.87 -9.71 6.56
C LEU A 450 16.33 -9.04 5.29
N ILE A 451 15.23 -8.31 5.41
CA ILE A 451 14.66 -7.49 4.34
C ILE A 451 14.74 -6.04 4.80
N THR A 452 15.52 -5.23 4.09
CA THR A 452 15.73 -3.82 4.44
C THR A 452 15.96 -3.00 3.17
N ASP A 453 15.61 -1.72 3.20
CA ASP A 453 15.86 -0.81 2.08
C ASP A 453 16.95 0.23 2.35
N GLY A 454 17.46 0.26 3.59
CA GLY A 454 18.42 1.24 4.06
C GLY A 454 19.41 0.70 5.09
N VAL A 455 20.27 1.63 5.50
CA VAL A 455 21.34 1.45 6.48
C VAL A 455 20.87 1.74 7.92
N PRO A 456 21.61 1.25 8.94
CA PRO A 456 21.29 1.57 10.33
C PRO A 456 21.38 3.08 10.59
N THR A 457 20.32 3.62 11.20
CA THR A 457 20.18 5.04 11.62
C THR A 457 19.89 5.16 13.11
N ALA A 458 19.90 4.04 13.84
CA ALA A 458 19.75 4.01 15.28
C ALA A 458 20.54 2.84 15.88
N HIS A 459 21.02 3.01 17.11
CA HIS A 459 21.67 1.96 17.88
C HIS A 459 21.48 2.15 19.38
N PHE A 460 21.75 1.09 20.13
CA PHE A 460 21.87 1.11 21.58
C PHE A 460 23.34 1.07 21.99
N GLU A 461 23.74 2.09 22.74
CA GLU A 461 24.96 2.10 23.53
C GLU A 461 24.55 1.85 24.99
N GLU A 462 24.72 0.61 25.46
CA GLU A 462 24.23 0.15 26.76
C GLU A 462 22.71 0.40 26.93
N ASN A 463 22.31 1.30 27.84
CA ASN A 463 20.92 1.66 28.10
C ASN A 463 20.48 2.94 27.36
N LYS A 464 21.32 3.48 26.48
CA LYS A 464 21.05 4.72 25.77
C LYS A 464 20.74 4.42 24.32
N LEU A 465 19.58 4.86 23.87
CA LEU A 465 19.16 4.81 22.48
C LEU A 465 19.67 6.05 21.76
N HIS A 466 20.38 5.85 20.67
CA HIS A 466 20.86 6.88 19.77
C HIS A 466 20.10 6.78 18.45
N ILE A 467 19.64 7.92 17.93
CA ILE A 467 19.00 8.03 16.63
C ILE A 467 19.71 9.12 15.84
N ASN A 468 20.27 8.74 14.69
CA ASN A 468 21.10 9.58 13.86
C ASN A 468 20.66 9.52 12.39
N TYR A 469 20.30 10.67 11.85
CA TYR A 469 20.08 10.85 10.41
C TYR A 469 20.82 12.10 9.95
N PRO A 470 21.77 12.05 8.99
CA PRO A 470 22.37 10.85 8.41
C PRO A 470 23.02 9.93 9.46
N PRO A 471 23.26 8.65 9.15
CA PRO A 471 23.94 7.70 10.04
C PRO A 471 25.26 8.22 10.59
N SER A 472 25.63 7.77 11.79
CA SER A 472 26.95 7.95 12.38
C SER A 472 27.79 6.68 12.25
N PRO A 473 29.13 6.75 12.31
CA PRO A 473 29.99 5.57 12.31
C PRO A 473 29.62 4.54 13.39
N ALA A 474 29.18 5.00 14.57
CA ALA A 474 28.75 4.14 15.66
C ALA A 474 27.52 3.29 15.28
N ASP A 475 26.58 3.84 14.49
CA ASP A 475 25.39 3.08 14.04
C ASP A 475 25.81 1.84 13.22
N PHE A 476 26.85 1.97 12.40
CA PHE A 476 27.44 0.87 11.65
C PHE A 476 28.18 -0.11 12.55
N ASP A 477 29.06 0.37 13.43
CA ASP A 477 29.88 -0.47 14.31
C ASP A 477 29.03 -1.36 15.23
N PHE A 478 27.98 -0.81 15.83
CA PHE A 478 27.07 -1.57 16.69
C PHE A 478 26.26 -2.62 15.92
N ALA A 479 25.82 -2.29 14.69
CA ALA A 479 25.13 -3.25 13.82
C ALA A 479 26.06 -4.39 13.38
N LEU A 480 27.30 -4.08 12.99
CA LEU A 480 28.31 -5.07 12.61
C LEU A 480 28.70 -5.98 13.78
N LYS A 481 28.84 -5.41 14.99
CA LYS A 481 29.11 -6.17 16.20
C LYS A 481 28.02 -7.19 16.49
N GLU A 482 26.75 -6.81 16.34
CA GLU A 482 25.65 -7.75 16.53
C GLU A 482 25.56 -8.79 15.41
N ALA A 483 25.86 -8.42 14.16
CA ALA A 483 25.95 -9.37 13.06
C ALA A 483 27.01 -10.45 13.32
N ARG A 484 28.21 -10.07 13.80
CA ARG A 484 29.24 -11.01 14.25
C ARG A 484 28.74 -11.92 15.36
N ALA A 485 28.04 -11.37 16.36
CA ALA A 485 27.47 -12.15 17.46
C ALA A 485 26.43 -13.19 16.98
N CYS A 486 25.64 -12.87 15.95
CA CYS A 486 24.75 -13.84 15.29
C CYS A 486 25.53 -14.98 14.64
N THR A 487 26.58 -14.65 13.89
CA THR A 487 27.41 -15.64 13.22
C THR A 487 28.18 -16.53 14.20
N GLU A 488 28.72 -15.96 15.28
CA GLU A 488 29.34 -16.72 16.38
C GLU A 488 28.35 -17.67 17.08
N ALA A 489 27.06 -17.30 17.11
CA ALA A 489 25.97 -18.15 17.59
C ALA A 489 25.51 -19.21 16.56
N GLY A 490 26.20 -19.34 15.42
CA GLY A 490 25.87 -20.30 14.36
C GLY A 490 24.63 -19.92 13.55
N ILE A 491 24.32 -18.62 13.45
CA ILE A 491 23.18 -18.10 12.70
C ILE A 491 23.70 -17.45 11.43
N SER A 492 23.29 -17.96 10.27
CA SER A 492 23.56 -17.33 8.97
C SER A 492 22.57 -16.19 8.71
N ILE A 493 23.02 -15.10 8.07
CA ILE A 493 22.14 -13.97 7.74
C ILE A 493 22.13 -13.77 6.21
N ASN A 494 21.00 -14.06 5.58
CA ASN A 494 20.75 -13.75 4.18
C ASN A 494 20.05 -12.39 4.09
N THR A 495 20.61 -11.46 3.34
CA THR A 495 20.14 -10.08 3.29
C THR A 495 19.58 -9.74 1.92
N PHE A 496 18.38 -9.16 1.89
CA PHE A 496 17.68 -8.70 0.70
C PHE A 496 17.54 -7.17 0.79
N LEU A 497 18.41 -6.46 0.05
CA LEU A 497 18.46 -5.01 0.01
C LEU A 497 17.54 -4.49 -1.11
N LEU A 498 16.46 -3.80 -0.72
CA LEU A 498 15.41 -3.29 -1.64
C LEU A 498 15.75 -1.95 -2.30
N THR A 499 17.03 -1.61 -2.35
CA THR A 499 17.53 -0.33 -2.83
C THR A 499 17.68 -0.36 -4.36
N PRO A 500 17.17 0.64 -5.12
CA PRO A 500 17.58 0.80 -6.51
C PRO A 500 19.08 1.09 -6.53
N GLU A 501 19.80 0.60 -7.55
CA GLU A 501 21.27 0.71 -7.71
C GLU A 501 21.83 2.15 -7.56
N TRP A 502 20.97 3.17 -7.56
CA TRP A 502 21.29 4.60 -7.45
C TRP A 502 21.19 5.15 -6.00
N GLY A 503 20.70 4.37 -5.04
CA GLY A 503 20.44 4.80 -3.65
C GLY A 503 21.67 4.85 -2.73
N PHE A 504 22.70 4.05 -3.02
CA PHE A 504 23.94 3.98 -2.19
C PHE A 504 24.86 5.21 -2.33
N THR A 505 24.38 6.29 -2.94
CA THR A 505 25.20 7.46 -3.31
C THR A 505 25.05 8.64 -2.35
N PHE A 506 24.07 8.63 -1.43
CA PHE A 506 23.82 9.77 -0.54
C PHE A 506 24.76 9.84 0.67
N PHE A 507 25.20 8.70 1.24
CA PHE A 507 25.99 8.67 2.48
C PHE A 507 27.19 7.71 2.48
N ASP A 508 27.66 7.28 1.30
CA ASP A 508 28.80 6.33 1.15
C ASP A 508 28.64 5.04 1.97
N GLU A 509 27.53 4.35 1.72
CA GLU A 509 27.06 3.19 2.50
C GLU A 509 27.68 1.85 2.05
N ARG A 510 28.41 1.86 0.93
CA ARG A 510 29.06 0.67 0.34
C ARG A 510 30.03 -0.04 1.29
N PRO A 511 30.93 0.67 2.01
CA PRO A 511 31.85 0.03 2.94
C PRO A 511 31.13 -0.74 4.05
N PHE A 512 30.02 -0.20 4.56
CA PHE A 512 29.20 -0.88 5.55
C PHE A 512 28.61 -2.18 5.00
N VAL A 513 27.99 -2.15 3.82
CA VAL A 513 27.37 -3.34 3.24
C VAL A 513 28.42 -4.43 2.98
N GLU A 514 29.57 -4.08 2.43
CA GLU A 514 30.67 -5.02 2.22
C GLU A 514 31.17 -5.65 3.52
N GLU A 515 31.33 -4.85 4.57
CA GLU A 515 31.72 -5.36 5.88
C GLU A 515 30.61 -6.22 6.50
N PHE A 516 29.36 -5.83 6.35
CA PHE A 516 28.22 -6.59 6.84
C PHE A 516 28.14 -7.97 6.19
N VAL A 517 28.34 -8.06 4.86
CA VAL A 517 28.40 -9.35 4.13
C VAL A 517 29.50 -10.26 4.69
N LYS A 518 30.70 -9.72 4.91
CA LYS A 518 31.84 -10.50 5.44
C LYS A 518 31.54 -11.07 6.83
N ASN A 519 30.70 -10.40 7.61
CA ASN A 519 30.40 -10.74 9.00
C ASN A 519 29.13 -11.59 9.19
N THR A 520 28.43 -11.98 8.13
CA THR A 520 27.11 -12.62 8.22
C THR A 520 27.09 -14.10 7.81
N GLN A 521 28.18 -14.63 7.23
CA GLN A 521 28.30 -15.98 6.64
C GLN A 521 27.18 -16.36 5.64
N GLY A 522 26.32 -15.43 5.25
CA GLY A 522 25.21 -15.62 4.34
C GLY A 522 25.41 -14.85 3.04
N ARG A 523 24.33 -14.76 2.26
CA ARG A 523 24.33 -14.12 0.94
C ARG A 523 23.63 -12.76 0.99
N VAL A 524 24.02 -11.86 0.09
CA VAL A 524 23.35 -10.57 -0.08
C VAL A 524 22.80 -10.47 -1.50
N PHE A 525 21.52 -10.11 -1.59
CA PHE A 525 20.75 -9.95 -2.80
C PHE A 525 20.33 -8.49 -2.93
N TYR A 526 20.30 -7.99 -4.16
CA TYR A 526 19.82 -6.66 -4.51
C TYR A 526 18.60 -6.78 -5.43
N PRO A 527 17.49 -7.40 -4.99
CA PRO A 527 16.33 -7.56 -5.84
C PRO A 527 15.64 -6.21 -6.05
N HIS A 528 15.10 -6.00 -7.25
CA HIS A 528 14.06 -5.00 -7.42
C HIS A 528 12.88 -5.35 -6.48
N PRO A 529 12.20 -4.38 -5.83
CA PRO A 529 11.13 -4.67 -4.88
C PRO A 529 10.06 -5.65 -5.41
N SER A 530 9.70 -5.52 -6.68
CA SER A 530 8.73 -6.40 -7.36
C SER A 530 9.21 -7.83 -7.65
N LYS A 531 10.50 -8.13 -7.44
CA LYS A 531 11.10 -9.46 -7.62
C LYS A 531 11.59 -10.07 -6.29
N LEU A 532 11.44 -9.37 -5.17
CA LEU A 532 11.92 -9.81 -3.86
C LEU A 532 11.42 -11.22 -3.51
N ASP A 533 10.12 -11.43 -3.72
CA ASP A 533 9.41 -12.66 -3.44
C ASP A 533 9.97 -13.87 -4.22
N HIS A 534 10.36 -13.67 -5.47
CA HIS A 534 11.02 -14.68 -6.29
C HIS A 534 12.38 -15.08 -5.72
N PHE A 535 13.24 -14.10 -5.43
CA PHE A 535 14.61 -14.35 -4.97
C PHE A 535 14.63 -15.09 -3.62
N VAL A 536 13.78 -14.67 -2.67
CA VAL A 536 13.78 -15.26 -1.33
C VAL A 536 13.31 -16.72 -1.36
N LEU A 537 12.27 -17.06 -2.11
CA LEU A 537 11.75 -18.42 -2.16
C LEU A 537 12.70 -19.39 -2.86
N VAL A 538 13.30 -18.97 -3.98
CA VAL A 538 14.32 -19.76 -4.67
C VAL A 538 15.52 -19.99 -3.74
N ASP A 539 15.99 -18.93 -3.07
CA ASP A 539 17.11 -19.01 -2.14
C ASP A 539 16.86 -19.99 -0.98
N PHE A 540 15.66 -19.93 -0.42
CA PHE A 540 15.22 -20.81 0.66
C PHE A 540 15.18 -22.27 0.21
N ILE A 541 14.59 -22.55 -0.96
CA ILE A 541 14.48 -23.91 -1.51
C ILE A 541 15.86 -24.48 -1.83
N GLU A 542 16.75 -23.70 -2.44
CA GLU A 542 18.13 -24.13 -2.71
C GLU A 542 18.92 -24.39 -1.42
N GLY A 543 18.79 -23.50 -0.43
CA GLY A 543 19.38 -23.68 0.89
C GLY A 543 18.90 -24.98 1.53
N LYS A 544 17.60 -25.28 1.40
CA LYS A 544 17.04 -26.55 1.88
C LYS A 544 17.56 -27.76 1.13
N LYS A 545 17.69 -27.71 -0.19
CA LYS A 545 18.31 -28.79 -0.98
C LYS A 545 19.73 -29.10 -0.48
N ARG A 546 20.53 -28.07 -0.21
CA ARG A 546 21.91 -28.21 0.33
C ARG A 546 21.98 -28.79 1.73
N LEU A 547 20.99 -28.52 2.57
CA LEU A 547 20.92 -29.08 3.93
C LEU A 547 20.49 -30.56 3.96
N ILE A 548 19.84 -31.02 2.89
CA ILE A 548 19.30 -32.39 2.76
C ILE A 548 20.26 -33.29 1.95
N SER A 549 21.01 -32.70 1.01
CA SER A 549 22.08 -33.38 0.23
C SER A 549 23.30 -33.66 1.09
#